data_AF-A0A958D960-F1
#
_entry.id   AF-A0A958D960-F1
#
_cell.length_a   1.000
_cell.length_b   1.000
_cell.length_c   1.000
_cell.angle_alpha   90.00
_cell.angle_beta   90.00
_cell.angle_gamma   90.00
#
_symmetry.space_group_name_H-M   'P 1'
#
loop_
_entity.id
_entity.type
_entity.pdbx_description
1 polymer ?
#
loop_
_entity_poly.entity_id
_entity_poly.type
_entity_poly.pdbx_seq_one_letter_code
_entity_poly.pdbx_strand_id
1 'polypeptide(L)' 'MGLDFRFNVDPDILGGLLIRVGDKLLDTSVASRLVAMRQSLGLAAS' A
#
# COMPACT_ATOMS: atom_id res chain seq x y z
N MET A 1 -28.28 -6.14 6.09
CA MET A 1 -27.07 -5.30 6.15
C MET A 1 -25.98 -5.99 5.36
N GLY A 2 -25.40 -5.33 4.36
CA GLY A 2 -24.37 -5.91 3.48
C GLY A 2 -23.13 -5.02 3.45
N LEU A 3 -21.97 -5.61 3.22
CA LEU A 3 -20.72 -4.91 2.99
C LEU A 3 -20.60 -4.61 1.49
N ASP A 4 -20.45 -3.33 1.13
CA ASP A 4 -20.17 -2.90 -0.25
C ASP A 4 -18.65 -2.94 -0.47
N PHE A 5 -18.22 -3.65 -1.51
CA PHE A 5 -16.80 -3.75 -1.87
C PHE A 5 -16.56 -3.09 -3.21
N ARG A 6 -15.60 -2.16 -3.24
CA ARG A 6 -15.14 -1.51 -4.46
C ARG A 6 -13.69 -1.90 -4.69
N PHE A 7 -13.42 -2.46 -5.86
CA PHE A 7 -12.09 -2.88 -6.27
C PHE A 7 -11.55 -1.87 -7.27
N ASN A 8 -10.37 -1.32 -6.99
CA ASN A 8 -9.62 -0.50 -7.91
C ASN A 8 -8.24 -1.11 -8.09
N VAL A 9 -7.84 -1.34 -9.33
CA VAL A 9 -6.51 -1.87 -9.65
C VAL A 9 -5.58 -0.70 -9.88
N ASP A 10 -4.58 -0.58 -9.02
CA ASP A 10 -3.47 0.35 -9.18
C ASP A 10 -2.25 -0.44 -9.69
N PRO A 11 -1.78 -0.21 -10.93
CA PRO A 11 -0.60 -0.91 -11.45
C PRO A 11 0.71 -0.43 -10.80
N ASP A 12 0.73 0.76 -10.17
CA ASP A 12 1.94 1.39 -9.65
C ASP A 12 2.38 0.79 -8.30
N ILE A 13 1.48 0.09 -7.58
CA ILE A 13 1.82 -0.54 -6.29
C ILE A 13 2.70 -1.79 -6.43
N LEU A 14 2.99 -2.23 -7.66
CA LEU A 14 3.76 -3.42 -8.05
C LEU A 14 3.19 -4.76 -7.56
N GLY A 15 2.23 -4.73 -6.62
CA GLY A 15 1.55 -5.87 -6.03
C GLY A 15 1.14 -5.62 -4.57
N GLY A 16 0.37 -6.55 -4.01
CA GLY A 16 -0.17 -6.44 -2.65
C GLY A 16 -1.54 -5.75 -2.61
N LEU A 17 -1.95 -5.34 -1.42
CA LEU A 17 -3.31 -4.85 -1.17
C LEU A 17 -3.29 -3.54 -0.38
N LEU A 18 -4.07 -2.58 -0.87
CA LEU A 18 -4.50 -1.39 -0.14
C LEU A 18 -5.98 -1.57 0.21
N ILE A 19 -6.31 -1.59 1.50
CA ILE A 19 -7.67 -1.84 1.99
C ILE A 19 -8.12 -0.63 2.80
N ARG A 20 -9.27 -0.07 2.45
CA ARG A 20 -9.92 0.99 3.21
C ARG A 20 -11.24 0.48 3.79
N VAL A 21 -11.39 0.55 5.11
CA VAL A 21 -12.63 0.18 5.83
C VAL A 21 -13.07 1.38 6.66
N GLY A 22 -14.12 2.07 6.22
CA GLY A 22 -14.52 3.34 6.83
C GLY A 22 -13.40 4.38 6.72
N ASP A 23 -12.88 4.81 7.86
CA ASP A 23 -11.77 5.76 8.01
C ASP A 23 -10.39 5.08 8.10
N LYS A 24 -10.34 3.76 8.30
CA LYS A 24 -9.08 3.02 8.44
C LYS A 24 -8.51 2.64 7.09
N LEU A 25 -7.21 2.91 6.91
CA LEU A 25 -6.43 2.47 5.76
C LEU A 25 -5.39 1.45 6.22
N LEU A 26 -5.40 0.28 5.62
CA LEU A 26 -4.38 -0.75 5.77
C LEU A 26 -3.60 -0.88 4.46
N ASP A 27 -2.31 -0.60 4.52
CA ASP A 27 -1.40 -0.73 3.38
C ASP A 27 -0.49 -1.94 3.58
N THR A 28 -0.61 -2.91 2.67
CA THR A 28 0.27 -4.08 2.59
C THR A 28 0.94 -4.19 1.23
N SER A 29 0.98 -3.08 0.47
CA SER A 29 1.56 -3.02 -0.86
C SER A 29 3.07 -3.28 -0.84
N VAL A 30 3.54 -3.85 -1.95
CA VAL A 30 4.97 -4.12 -2.15
C VAL A 30 5.73 -2.80 -2.35
N ALA A 31 5.14 -1.83 -3.06
CA ALA A 31 5.71 -0.50 -3.22
C ALA A 31 6.06 0.16 -1.88
N SER A 32 5.12 0.19 -0.92
CA SER A 32 5.37 0.78 0.41
C SER A 32 6.46 0.04 1.19
N ARG A 33 6.53 -1.30 1.09
CA ARG A 33 7.61 -2.08 1.70
C ARG A 33 8.97 -1.77 1.10
N LEU A 34 9.06 -1.61 -0.22
CA LEU A 34 10.31 -1.24 -0.90
C LEU A 34 10.77 0.18 -0.52
N VAL A 35 9.84 1.13 -0.40
CA VAL A 35 10.14 2.48 0.08
C VAL A 35 10.72 2.43 1.50
N ALA A 36 10.05 1.72 2.42
CA ALA A 36 10.54 1.55 3.79
C ALA A 36 11.91 0.88 3.85
N MET A 37 12.15 -0.13 2.99
CA MET A 37 13.45 -0.79 2.89
C MET A 37 14.53 0.17 2.37
N ARG A 38 14.26 0.94 1.32
CA ARG A 38 15.20 1.95 0.80
C ARG A 38 15.56 3.00 1.83
N GLN A 39 14.58 3.45 2.62
CA GLN A 39 14.80 4.37 3.75
C GLN A 39 15.70 3.72 4.82
N SER A 40 15.44 2.45 5.16
CA SER A 40 16.25 1.70 6.12
C SER A 40 17.70 1.51 5.65
N LEU A 41 17.92 1.38 4.35
CA LEU A 41 19.24 1.24 3.73
C LEU A 41 19.96 2.59 3.50
N GLY A 42 19.36 3.72 3.90
CA GLY A 42 19.96 5.05 3.73
C GLY A 42 20.01 5.55 2.27
N LEU A 43 19.44 4.81 1.31
CA LEU A 43 19.47 5.13 -0.11
C LEU A 43 18.61 6.35 -0.50
N ALA A 44 17.80 6.86 0.43
CA ALA A 44 16.89 7.97 0.22
C ALA A 44 17.47 9.35 0.62
N ALA A 45 18.68 9.37 1.19
CA ALA A 45 19.40 10.60 1.52
C ALA A 45 20.77 10.59 0.82
N SER A 46 20.87 11.30 -0.30
CA SER A 46 22.12 11.75 -0.90
C SER A 46 21.90 13.14 -1.45
#